data_AF-A0A932I6B7-F1
#
_entry.id   AF-A0A932I6B7-F1
#
_cell.length_a   1.000
_cell.length_b   1.000
_cell.length_c   1.000
_cell.angle_alpha   90.00
_cell.angle_beta   90.00
_cell.angle_gamma   90.00
#
_symmetry.space_group_name_H-M   'P 1'
#
loop_
_entity.id
_entity.type
_entity.pdbx_description
1 polymer ?
#
loop_
_entity_poly.entity_id
_entity_poly.type
_entity_poly.pdbx_seq_one_letter_code
_entity_poly.pdbx_strand_id
1 'polypeptide(L)'
;MRSAGTQAEKDKIKTQLPSFTPSALFKKGERRRKGSEFEHTGFLCVDIDAKHNPEISNFAELKTELAKVVNVAAVFTSASGNGFFALIPLAYPEKHREHFDAIEKYFTLRGITIDPACKDVTRLRFATFDPAPYLNPKAVPVYETIEEVKRPAKRDGEASADNVFARYNTTDHFIEVLEKHGWSIDSVKGTKTYFTRPGKDSGVSAEFDSREGVFYVFTSSAEPFKEHKGYNPFQIFCLLEHDGDTAKAARYLEQIDGPENDFKEPI
;
A
#
# COMPACT_ATOMS: atom_id res chain seq x y z
N MET A 1 -4.18 30.53 9.93
CA MET A 1 -3.46 29.24 10.03
C MET A 1 -2.01 29.39 9.54
N ARG A 2 -1.77 29.68 8.26
CA ARG A 2 -0.40 29.82 7.71
C ARG A 2 0.44 30.95 8.34
N SER A 3 -0.21 32.02 8.83
CA SER A 3 0.43 33.16 9.52
C SER A 3 0.64 32.97 11.03
N ALA A 4 0.21 31.85 11.62
CA ALA A 4 0.35 31.63 13.06
C ALA A 4 1.82 31.38 13.45
N GLY A 5 2.24 31.94 14.58
CA GLY A 5 3.64 31.99 15.02
C GLY A 5 4.15 30.68 15.60
N THR A 6 3.28 29.85 16.16
CA THR A 6 3.65 28.57 16.78
C THR A 6 2.88 27.37 16.20
N GLN A 7 3.43 26.16 16.35
CA GLN A 7 2.75 24.94 15.93
C GLN A 7 1.47 24.70 16.75
N ALA A 8 1.49 24.99 18.06
CA ALA A 8 0.31 24.85 18.93
C ALA A 8 -0.85 25.76 18.48
N GLU A 9 -0.56 26.99 18.08
CA GLU A 9 -1.57 27.89 17.51
C GLU A 9 -2.09 27.37 16.16
N LYS A 10 -1.21 26.85 15.30
CA LYS A 10 -1.62 26.24 14.02
C LYS A 10 -2.60 25.09 14.25
N ASP A 11 -2.32 24.21 15.20
CA ASP A 11 -3.15 23.05 15.50
C ASP A 11 -4.52 23.48 16.08
N LYS A 12 -4.53 24.47 16.98
CA LYS A 12 -5.77 25.05 17.53
C LYS A 12 -6.63 25.71 16.44
N ILE A 13 -6.04 26.46 15.52
CA ILE A 13 -6.78 27.11 14.42
C ILE A 13 -7.28 26.04 13.43
N LYS A 14 -6.48 25.00 13.17
CA LYS A 14 -6.81 23.95 12.20
C LYS A 14 -8.12 23.24 12.57
N THR A 15 -8.39 23.00 13.86
CA THR A 15 -9.65 22.37 14.30
C THR A 15 -10.89 23.24 14.13
N GLN A 16 -10.72 24.55 13.93
CA GLN A 16 -11.80 25.50 13.70
C GLN A 16 -12.12 25.70 12.21
N LEU A 17 -11.30 25.15 11.32
CA LEU A 17 -11.54 25.25 9.89
C LEU A 17 -12.77 24.43 9.50
N PRO A 18 -13.59 24.90 8.54
CA PRO A 18 -14.59 24.06 7.90
C PRO A 18 -13.94 22.78 7.39
N SER A 19 -14.69 21.68 7.41
CA SER A 19 -14.19 20.39 6.93
C SER A 19 -15.22 19.72 6.04
N PHE A 20 -14.73 18.85 5.17
CA PHE A 20 -15.53 18.10 4.22
C PHE A 20 -14.91 16.72 4.01
N THR A 21 -15.67 15.81 3.41
CA THR A 21 -15.22 14.48 3.00
C THR A 21 -15.09 14.46 1.48
N PRO A 22 -13.87 14.44 0.93
CA PRO A 22 -13.68 14.53 -0.52
C PRO A 22 -14.34 13.39 -1.30
N SER A 23 -14.40 12.20 -0.71
CA SER A 23 -14.84 10.97 -1.37
C SER A 23 -16.29 10.59 -1.06
N ALA A 24 -16.95 11.23 -0.09
CA ALA A 24 -18.26 10.85 0.41
C ALA A 24 -19.18 12.05 0.64
N LEU A 25 -20.45 11.91 0.23
CA LEU A 25 -21.56 12.79 0.57
C LEU A 25 -22.46 12.09 1.59
N PHE A 26 -22.65 12.73 2.73
CA PHE A 26 -23.56 12.24 3.78
C PHE A 26 -24.91 12.96 3.68
N LYS A 27 -25.98 12.27 4.10
CA LYS A 27 -27.30 12.87 4.21
C LYS A 27 -27.26 14.12 5.10
N LYS A 28 -27.91 15.19 4.63
CA LYS A 28 -27.91 16.48 5.34
C LYS A 28 -28.46 16.32 6.75
N GLY A 29 -27.71 16.83 7.73
CA GLY A 29 -28.08 16.76 9.15
C GLY A 29 -27.63 15.49 9.87
N GLU A 30 -27.10 14.50 9.15
CA GLU A 30 -26.55 13.30 9.79
C GLU A 30 -25.08 13.50 10.18
N ARG A 31 -24.73 13.00 11.37
CA ARG A 31 -23.35 12.98 11.83
C ARG A 31 -22.64 11.75 11.26
N ARG A 32 -21.51 11.96 10.59
CA ARG A 32 -20.59 10.89 10.16
C ARG A 32 -20.22 9.99 11.34
N ARG A 33 -20.48 8.69 11.20
CA ARG A 33 -20.10 7.61 12.13
C ARG A 33 -19.62 6.41 11.33
N LYS A 34 -18.97 5.46 11.99
CA LYS A 34 -18.59 4.18 11.38
C LYS A 34 -19.86 3.48 10.87
N GLY A 35 -19.89 3.11 9.60
CA GLY A 35 -21.06 2.48 8.96
C GLY A 35 -22.17 3.45 8.54
N SER A 36 -21.98 4.77 8.63
CA SER A 36 -22.92 5.74 8.04
C SER A 36 -23.09 5.47 6.55
N GLU A 37 -24.33 5.55 6.07
CA GLU A 37 -24.62 5.58 4.63
C GLU A 37 -24.05 6.85 4.01
N PHE A 38 -23.48 6.70 2.81
CA PHE A 38 -22.95 7.80 2.02
C PHE A 38 -23.14 7.51 0.54
N GLU A 39 -23.18 8.58 -0.25
CA GLU A 39 -23.01 8.53 -1.70
C GLU A 39 -21.55 8.86 -2.03
N HIS A 40 -20.90 8.05 -2.86
CA HIS A 40 -19.52 8.32 -3.26
C HIS A 40 -19.47 9.50 -4.25
N THR A 41 -18.58 10.48 -4.05
CA THR A 41 -18.51 11.70 -4.90
C THR A 41 -17.97 11.46 -6.31
N GLY A 42 -17.33 10.31 -6.50
CA GLY A 42 -16.57 9.93 -7.70
C GLY A 42 -15.10 10.35 -7.64
N PHE A 43 -14.67 11.01 -6.56
CA PHE A 43 -13.30 11.46 -6.40
C PHE A 43 -12.60 10.75 -5.24
N LEU A 44 -11.30 10.54 -5.42
CA LEU A 44 -10.36 10.17 -4.38
C LEU A 44 -9.46 11.37 -4.07
N CYS A 45 -9.21 11.61 -2.79
CA CYS A 45 -8.25 12.61 -2.35
C CYS A 45 -6.91 11.95 -2.07
N VAL A 46 -5.83 12.54 -2.57
CA VAL A 46 -4.45 12.16 -2.22
C VAL A 46 -3.83 13.30 -1.44
N ASP A 47 -3.29 13.05 -0.25
CA ASP A 47 -2.58 14.06 0.56
C ASP A 47 -1.08 13.77 0.55
N ILE A 48 -0.27 14.82 0.31
CA ILE A 48 1.18 14.73 0.18
C ILE A 48 1.79 15.81 1.07
N ASP A 49 2.57 15.39 2.06
CA ASP A 49 3.24 16.29 3.00
C ASP A 49 4.76 16.23 2.80
N ALA A 50 5.42 17.39 2.84
CA ALA A 50 6.86 17.49 2.66
C ALA A 50 7.64 16.65 3.68
N LYS A 51 7.13 16.50 4.91
CA LYS A 51 7.79 15.72 5.97
C LYS A 51 7.86 14.23 5.65
N HIS A 52 6.92 13.70 4.88
CA HIS A 52 6.92 12.30 4.44
C HIS A 52 7.69 12.08 3.13
N ASN A 53 8.20 13.16 2.53
CA ASN A 53 8.88 13.17 1.24
C ASN A 53 10.22 13.94 1.30
N PRO A 54 11.14 13.60 2.25
CA PRO A 54 12.37 14.36 2.47
C PRO A 54 13.33 14.31 1.26
N GLU A 55 13.22 13.28 0.42
CA GLU A 55 14.05 13.09 -0.78
C GLU A 55 13.68 14.05 -1.93
N ILE A 56 12.50 14.69 -1.88
CA ILE A 56 12.05 15.65 -2.89
C ILE A 56 12.63 17.03 -2.56
N SER A 57 13.82 17.31 -3.07
CA SER A 57 14.55 18.56 -2.84
C SER A 57 13.77 19.81 -3.27
N ASN A 58 12.97 19.73 -4.34
CA ASN A 58 12.18 20.84 -4.85
C ASN A 58 10.66 20.62 -4.65
N PHE A 59 10.26 20.37 -3.40
CA PHE A 59 8.86 20.09 -3.06
C PHE A 59 7.90 21.22 -3.50
N ALA A 60 8.38 22.47 -3.60
CA ALA A 60 7.57 23.59 -4.08
C ALA A 60 7.06 23.41 -5.52
N GLU A 61 7.82 22.71 -6.37
CA GLU A 61 7.44 22.42 -7.76
C GLU A 61 6.52 21.21 -7.91
N LEU A 62 6.31 20.43 -6.84
CA LEU A 62 5.52 19.20 -6.90
C LEU A 62 4.09 19.46 -7.42
N LYS A 63 3.50 20.62 -7.11
CA LYS A 63 2.18 21.02 -7.64
C LYS A 63 2.17 21.05 -9.17
N THR A 64 3.24 21.55 -9.78
CA THR A 64 3.40 21.62 -11.24
C THR A 64 3.58 20.23 -11.84
N GLU A 65 4.31 19.34 -11.18
CA GLU A 65 4.46 17.95 -11.62
C GLU A 65 3.15 17.16 -11.52
N LEU A 66 2.39 17.34 -10.44
CA LEU A 66 1.06 16.75 -10.28
C LEU A 66 0.09 17.25 -11.35
N ALA A 67 0.19 18.51 -11.75
CA ALA A 67 -0.65 19.08 -12.81
C ALA A 67 -0.43 18.42 -14.19
N LYS A 68 0.73 17.80 -14.43
CA LYS A 68 1.02 17.07 -15.68
C LYS A 68 0.35 15.70 -15.73
N VAL A 69 -0.13 15.17 -14.60
CA VAL A 69 -0.80 13.87 -14.55
C VAL A 69 -2.23 14.03 -15.07
N VAL A 70 -2.55 13.36 -16.18
CA VAL A 70 -3.86 13.47 -16.85
C VAL A 70 -5.03 13.05 -15.97
N ASN A 71 -4.78 12.22 -14.96
CA ASN A 71 -5.78 11.77 -13.99
C ASN A 71 -6.01 12.75 -12.82
N VAL A 72 -5.22 13.82 -12.71
CA VAL A 72 -5.38 14.80 -11.62
C VAL A 72 -6.39 15.86 -12.04
N ALA A 73 -7.51 15.92 -11.32
CA ALA A 73 -8.59 16.89 -11.54
C ALA A 73 -8.35 18.22 -10.81
N ALA A 74 -7.68 18.19 -9.66
CA ALA A 74 -7.33 19.40 -8.95
C ALA A 74 -6.12 19.19 -8.05
N VAL A 75 -5.34 20.26 -7.79
CA VAL A 75 -4.29 20.28 -6.76
C VAL A 75 -4.35 21.56 -5.97
N PHE A 76 -4.31 21.44 -4.64
CA PHE A 76 -4.40 22.55 -3.71
C PHE A 76 -3.27 22.51 -2.69
N THR A 77 -2.74 23.68 -2.34
CA THR A 77 -1.83 23.86 -1.20
C THR A 77 -2.58 23.60 0.11
N SER A 78 -2.02 22.74 0.96
CA SER A 78 -2.62 22.32 2.23
C SER A 78 -2.82 23.50 3.20
N ALA A 79 -3.66 23.32 4.21
CA ALA A 79 -3.97 24.39 5.17
C ALA A 79 -2.71 24.91 5.90
N SER A 80 -1.71 24.04 6.13
CA SER A 80 -0.42 24.41 6.75
C SER A 80 0.53 25.13 5.81
N GLY A 81 0.36 24.95 4.49
CA GLY A 81 1.31 25.42 3.48
C GLY A 81 2.49 24.47 3.22
N ASN A 82 2.58 23.35 3.95
CA ASN A 82 3.73 22.43 3.90
C ASN A 82 3.46 21.17 3.06
N GLY A 83 2.39 21.17 2.28
CA GLY A 83 1.91 19.99 1.56
C GLY A 83 0.92 20.36 0.49
N PHE A 84 0.53 19.37 -0.30
CA PHE A 84 -0.51 19.48 -1.31
C PHE A 84 -1.53 18.37 -1.12
N PHE A 85 -2.74 18.60 -1.62
CA PHE A 85 -3.60 17.48 -1.95
C PHE A 85 -4.10 17.58 -3.37
N ALA A 86 -4.35 16.40 -3.94
CA ALA A 86 -4.93 16.25 -5.24
C ALA A 86 -6.31 15.58 -5.14
N LEU A 87 -7.21 15.94 -6.06
CA LEU A 87 -8.43 15.19 -6.32
C LEU A 87 -8.28 14.43 -7.63
N ILE A 88 -8.61 13.14 -7.60
CA ILE A 88 -8.46 12.22 -8.72
C ILE A 88 -9.83 11.57 -8.98
N PRO A 89 -10.42 11.68 -10.19
CA PRO A 89 -11.67 11.01 -10.50
C PRO A 89 -11.44 9.50 -10.63
N LEU A 90 -12.39 8.70 -10.18
CA LEU A 90 -12.36 7.25 -10.24
C LEU A 90 -13.35 6.74 -11.29
N ALA A 91 -12.94 5.78 -12.12
CA ALA A 91 -13.87 5.09 -13.03
C ALA A 91 -14.84 4.17 -12.28
N TYR A 92 -14.39 3.61 -11.14
CA TYR A 92 -15.15 2.66 -10.31
C TYR A 92 -15.20 3.12 -8.85
N PRO A 93 -16.02 4.14 -8.51
CA PRO A 93 -16.17 4.67 -7.15
C PRO A 93 -16.40 3.62 -6.04
N GLU A 94 -17.08 2.52 -6.37
CA GLU A 94 -17.37 1.40 -5.49
C GLU A 94 -16.11 0.58 -5.11
N LYS A 95 -15.05 0.68 -5.91
CA LYS A 95 -13.74 0.06 -5.67
C LYS A 95 -12.72 1.06 -5.10
N HIS A 96 -13.18 1.95 -4.20
CA HIS A 96 -12.39 3.08 -3.71
C HIS A 96 -11.01 2.67 -3.17
N ARG A 97 -10.97 1.58 -2.41
CA ARG A 97 -9.73 1.09 -1.78
C ARG A 97 -8.77 0.55 -2.84
N GLU A 98 -9.27 -0.25 -3.77
CA GLU A 98 -8.48 -0.85 -4.83
C GLU A 98 -7.92 0.20 -5.80
N HIS A 99 -8.69 1.28 -6.03
CA HIS A 99 -8.21 2.48 -6.71
C HIS A 99 -7.13 3.21 -5.90
N PHE A 100 -7.33 3.37 -4.60
CA PHE A 100 -6.31 3.97 -3.72
C PHE A 100 -4.99 3.21 -3.83
N ASP A 101 -5.03 1.88 -3.74
CA ASP A 101 -3.83 1.04 -3.77
C ASP A 101 -3.11 1.15 -5.13
N ALA A 102 -3.84 1.24 -6.24
CA ALA A 102 -3.27 1.49 -7.58
C ALA A 102 -2.59 2.87 -7.67
N ILE A 103 -3.26 3.90 -7.16
CA ILE A 103 -2.76 5.27 -7.12
C ILE A 103 -1.52 5.38 -6.21
N GLU A 104 -1.55 4.76 -5.03
CA GLU A 104 -0.43 4.71 -4.09
C GLU A 104 0.79 4.06 -4.75
N LYS A 105 0.61 2.94 -5.45
CA LYS A 105 1.69 2.28 -6.21
C LYS A 105 2.24 3.20 -7.30
N TYR A 106 1.38 3.91 -8.04
CA TYR A 106 1.79 4.85 -9.08
C TYR A 106 2.71 5.97 -8.53
N PHE A 107 2.34 6.55 -7.37
CA PHE A 107 3.12 7.60 -6.71
C PHE A 107 4.40 7.05 -6.07
N THR A 108 4.33 5.89 -5.43
CA THR A 108 5.48 5.24 -4.79
C THR A 108 6.57 4.90 -5.80
N LEU A 109 6.20 4.39 -6.98
CA LEU A 109 7.15 4.12 -8.08
C LEU A 109 7.84 5.38 -8.61
N ARG A 110 7.31 6.56 -8.29
CA ARG A 110 7.88 7.88 -8.62
C ARG A 110 8.55 8.56 -7.43
N GLY A 111 8.76 7.82 -6.33
CA GLY A 111 9.39 8.33 -5.12
C GLY A 111 8.53 9.32 -4.33
N ILE A 112 7.20 9.29 -4.53
CA ILE A 112 6.26 10.16 -3.81
C ILE A 112 5.44 9.30 -2.84
N THR A 113 5.53 9.63 -1.56
CA THR A 113 4.74 9.03 -0.49
C THR A 113 3.45 9.83 -0.28
N ILE A 114 2.31 9.15 -0.31
CA ILE A 114 0.99 9.72 -0.05
C ILE A 114 0.46 9.26 1.33
N ASP A 115 -0.45 10.02 1.97
CA ASP A 115 -1.04 9.63 3.26
C ASP A 115 -1.96 8.40 3.10
N PRO A 116 -1.61 7.22 3.68
CA PRO A 116 -2.40 5.99 3.54
C PRO A 116 -3.78 6.07 4.21
N ALA A 117 -4.02 7.06 5.07
CA ALA A 117 -5.35 7.28 5.64
C ALA A 117 -6.38 7.77 4.61
N CYS A 118 -5.92 8.21 3.43
CA CYS A 118 -6.79 8.68 2.36
C CYS A 118 -7.59 7.56 1.65
N LYS A 119 -7.25 6.28 1.90
CA LYS A 119 -8.06 5.12 1.44
C LYS A 119 -9.40 4.98 2.15
N ASP A 120 -9.59 5.66 3.28
CA ASP A 120 -10.87 5.73 3.96
C ASP A 120 -11.78 6.72 3.22
N VAL A 121 -12.82 6.21 2.58
CA VAL A 121 -13.84 7.01 1.87
C VAL A 121 -14.48 8.10 2.75
N THR A 122 -14.49 7.90 4.07
CA THR A 122 -15.06 8.84 5.05
C THR A 122 -14.03 9.83 5.62
N ARG A 123 -12.80 9.85 5.08
CA ARG A 123 -11.70 10.70 5.54
C ARG A 123 -12.07 12.18 5.47
N LEU A 124 -12.01 12.84 6.63
CA LEU A 124 -12.17 14.29 6.71
C LEU A 124 -10.93 15.02 6.19
N ARG A 125 -11.21 16.14 5.54
CA ARG A 125 -10.22 17.15 5.16
C ARG A 125 -10.68 18.53 5.62
N PHE A 126 -9.75 19.33 6.12
CA PHE A 126 -10.01 20.74 6.39
C PHE A 126 -9.99 21.54 5.08
N ALA A 127 -10.97 22.42 4.92
CA ALA A 127 -11.00 23.40 3.85
C ALA A 127 -9.73 24.28 3.91
N THR A 128 -9.20 24.60 2.74
CA THR A 128 -7.98 25.40 2.60
C THR A 128 -8.22 26.50 1.58
N PHE A 129 -7.54 27.63 1.77
CA PHE A 129 -7.49 28.68 0.78
C PHE A 129 -6.23 28.50 -0.07
N ASP A 130 -6.39 28.40 -1.38
CA ASP A 130 -5.29 28.39 -2.34
C ASP A 130 -5.56 29.49 -3.37
N PRO A 131 -4.69 30.50 -3.51
CA PRO A 131 -4.91 31.58 -4.48
C PRO A 131 -4.72 31.14 -5.93
N ALA A 132 -4.06 30.00 -6.18
CA ALA A 132 -3.77 29.51 -7.52
C ALA A 132 -3.87 27.98 -7.57
N PRO A 133 -5.04 27.37 -7.27
CA PRO A 133 -5.20 25.93 -7.36
C PRO A 133 -5.06 25.48 -8.81
N TYR A 134 -4.51 24.30 -9.02
CA TYR A 134 -4.62 23.66 -10.33
C TYR A 134 -6.01 23.04 -10.44
N LEU A 135 -6.68 23.25 -11.56
CA LEU A 135 -8.01 22.70 -11.87
C LEU A 135 -8.01 22.17 -13.31
N ASN A 136 -8.42 20.92 -13.46
CA ASN A 136 -8.58 20.24 -14.74
C ASN A 136 -9.95 19.55 -14.80
N PRO A 137 -10.98 20.23 -15.32
CA PRO A 137 -12.30 19.64 -15.51
C PRO A 137 -12.33 18.47 -16.51
N LYS A 138 -11.26 18.27 -17.27
CA LYS A 138 -11.11 17.20 -18.29
C LYS A 138 -10.20 16.07 -17.81
N ALA A 139 -9.95 15.97 -16.51
CA ALA A 139 -9.14 14.88 -15.97
C ALA A 139 -9.75 13.53 -16.29
N VAL A 140 -8.90 12.59 -16.72
CA VAL A 140 -9.31 11.24 -17.09
C VAL A 140 -9.46 10.42 -15.81
N PRO A 141 -10.62 9.75 -15.58
CA PRO A 141 -10.76 8.87 -14.44
C PRO A 141 -9.68 7.78 -14.42
N VAL A 142 -9.19 7.42 -13.23
CA VAL A 142 -8.34 6.24 -13.07
C VAL A 142 -9.19 4.99 -13.26
N TYR A 143 -8.72 4.06 -14.10
CA TYR A 143 -9.38 2.79 -14.36
C TYR A 143 -8.69 1.63 -13.64
N GLU A 144 -7.40 1.81 -13.34
CA GLU A 144 -6.55 0.85 -12.68
C GLU A 144 -7.02 0.59 -11.24
N THR A 145 -7.26 -0.67 -10.93
CA THR A 145 -7.55 -1.14 -9.57
C THR A 145 -6.56 -2.24 -9.22
N ILE A 146 -5.98 -2.20 -8.02
CA ILE A 146 -5.25 -3.33 -7.47
C ILE A 146 -6.21 -4.04 -6.52
N GLU A 147 -6.70 -5.20 -6.93
CA GLU A 147 -7.48 -6.02 -6.00
C GLU A 147 -6.58 -6.43 -4.85
N GLU A 148 -7.05 -6.16 -3.63
CA GLU A 148 -6.42 -6.68 -2.45
C GLU A 148 -6.35 -8.20 -2.61
N VAL A 149 -5.14 -8.77 -2.57
CA VAL A 149 -4.99 -10.23 -2.51
C VAL A 149 -5.63 -10.61 -1.19
N LYS A 150 -6.91 -11.00 -1.23
CA LYS A 150 -7.62 -11.50 -0.07
C LYS A 150 -6.76 -12.63 0.47
N ARG A 151 -6.11 -12.40 1.62
CA ARG A 151 -5.67 -13.52 2.43
C ARG A 151 -6.91 -14.40 2.55
N PRO A 152 -6.84 -15.71 2.25
CA PRO A 152 -7.97 -16.57 2.52
C PRO A 152 -8.44 -16.25 3.93
N ALA A 153 -9.73 -15.94 4.07
CA ALA A 153 -10.32 -15.66 5.37
C ALA A 153 -9.80 -16.71 6.34
N LYS A 154 -9.34 -16.29 7.54
CA LYS A 154 -9.08 -17.24 8.62
C LYS A 154 -10.30 -18.14 8.66
N ARG A 155 -10.13 -19.42 8.29
CA ARG A 155 -11.22 -20.38 8.43
C ARG A 155 -11.51 -20.41 9.92
N ASP A 156 -12.76 -20.21 10.30
CA ASP A 156 -13.20 -20.50 11.66
C ASP A 156 -12.83 -21.97 11.93
N GLY A 157 -11.89 -22.14 12.84
CA GLY A 157 -10.92 -23.22 12.80
C GLY A 157 -9.50 -22.67 12.75
N GLU A 158 -9.19 -21.70 13.61
CA GLU A 158 -7.81 -21.42 13.98
C GLU A 158 -7.21 -22.75 14.43
N ALA A 159 -6.37 -23.31 13.57
CA ALA A 159 -5.29 -24.11 14.08
C ALA A 159 -4.53 -23.20 15.06
N SER A 160 -4.40 -23.68 16.29
CA SER A 160 -3.66 -23.05 17.39
C SER A 160 -2.40 -22.33 16.89
N ALA A 161 -1.94 -21.31 17.61
CA ALA A 161 -0.59 -20.78 17.46
C ALA A 161 0.51 -21.89 17.51
N ASP A 162 0.14 -23.09 17.94
CA ASP A 162 0.95 -24.33 17.91
C ASP A 162 0.91 -25.11 16.59
N ASN A 163 0.32 -24.60 15.52
CA ASN A 163 0.36 -25.28 14.22
C ASN A 163 1.59 -24.85 13.41
N VAL A 164 2.20 -25.83 12.74
CA VAL A 164 3.47 -25.67 12.01
C VAL A 164 3.38 -24.61 10.90
N PHE A 165 2.21 -24.42 10.30
CA PHE A 165 1.98 -23.45 9.24
C PHE A 165 2.05 -22.01 9.73
N ALA A 166 1.42 -21.73 10.87
CA ALA A 166 1.44 -20.42 11.49
C ALA A 166 2.87 -20.06 11.91
N ARG A 167 3.59 -21.02 12.51
CA ARG A 167 4.99 -20.87 12.90
C ARG A 167 5.89 -20.61 11.69
N TYR A 168 5.81 -21.43 10.63
CA TYR A 168 6.63 -21.24 9.43
C TYR A 168 6.40 -19.87 8.77
N ASN A 169 5.16 -19.36 8.75
CA ASN A 169 4.87 -18.02 8.20
C ASN A 169 5.43 -16.85 9.02
N THR A 170 6.02 -17.11 10.20
CA THR A 170 6.67 -16.10 11.04
C THR A 170 8.20 -16.16 10.97
N THR A 171 8.77 -17.10 10.22
CA THR A 171 10.23 -17.24 10.08
C THR A 171 10.73 -16.68 8.76
N ASP A 172 12.04 -16.47 8.69
CA ASP A 172 12.74 -16.06 7.47
C ASP A 172 13.29 -17.25 6.66
N HIS A 173 12.97 -18.51 7.02
CA HIS A 173 13.47 -19.71 6.31
C HIS A 173 13.10 -19.74 4.83
N PHE A 174 12.00 -19.08 4.44
CA PHE A 174 11.63 -18.97 3.04
C PHE A 174 12.67 -18.21 2.19
N ILE A 175 13.51 -17.37 2.80
CA ILE A 175 14.60 -16.67 2.11
C ILE A 175 15.64 -17.68 1.62
N GLU A 176 16.02 -18.64 2.46
CA GLU A 176 16.95 -19.72 2.08
C GLU A 176 16.37 -20.57 0.95
N VAL A 177 15.06 -20.82 0.97
CA VAL A 177 14.35 -21.49 -0.11
C VAL A 177 14.41 -20.66 -1.40
N LEU A 178 14.18 -19.35 -1.33
CA LEU A 178 14.31 -18.48 -2.50
C LEU A 178 15.74 -18.51 -3.07
N GLU A 179 16.76 -18.41 -2.22
CA GLU A 179 18.17 -18.45 -2.62
C GLU A 179 18.57 -19.78 -3.25
N LYS A 180 18.13 -20.91 -2.68
CA LYS A 180 18.29 -22.26 -3.25
C LYS A 180 17.73 -22.36 -4.67
N HIS A 181 16.65 -21.64 -4.95
CA HIS A 181 16.01 -21.58 -6.27
C HIS A 181 16.49 -20.42 -7.14
N GLY A 182 17.63 -19.82 -6.81
CA GLY A 182 18.34 -18.86 -7.65
C GLY A 182 17.86 -17.41 -7.55
N TRP A 183 16.99 -17.10 -6.59
CA TRP A 183 16.71 -15.70 -6.26
C TRP A 183 17.88 -15.14 -5.45
N SER A 184 18.06 -13.82 -5.50
CA SER A 184 19.07 -13.13 -4.69
C SER A 184 18.52 -11.87 -4.07
N ILE A 185 19.01 -11.50 -2.89
CA ILE A 185 18.67 -10.23 -2.27
C ILE A 185 19.37 -9.10 -3.04
N ASP A 186 18.58 -8.17 -3.57
CA ASP A 186 19.07 -6.94 -4.22
C ASP A 186 19.41 -5.88 -3.18
N SER A 187 18.47 -5.61 -2.27
CA SER A 187 18.65 -4.60 -1.21
C SER A 187 17.65 -4.79 -0.07
N VAL A 188 17.98 -4.24 1.11
CA VAL A 188 17.10 -4.20 2.27
C VAL A 188 16.88 -2.75 2.68
N LYS A 189 15.63 -2.33 2.88
CA LYS A 189 15.25 -0.96 3.29
C LYS A 189 14.13 -1.00 4.32
N GLY A 190 14.48 -0.79 5.58
CA GLY A 190 13.52 -0.86 6.68
C GLY A 190 12.92 -2.26 6.80
N THR A 191 11.61 -2.39 6.62
CA THR A 191 10.89 -3.68 6.69
C THR A 191 10.82 -4.39 5.34
N LYS A 192 11.37 -3.78 4.29
CA LYS A 192 11.30 -4.29 2.92
C LYS A 192 12.61 -4.93 2.50
N THR A 193 12.52 -6.18 2.03
CA THR A 193 13.62 -6.88 1.36
C THR A 193 13.27 -7.00 -0.11
N TYR A 194 14.14 -6.50 -0.99
CA TYR A 194 13.97 -6.57 -2.44
C TYR A 194 14.80 -7.71 -3.01
N PHE A 195 14.22 -8.42 -3.97
CA PHE A 195 14.84 -9.59 -4.57
C PHE A 195 15.00 -9.45 -6.09
N THR A 196 16.11 -9.97 -6.60
CA THR A 196 16.35 -10.24 -8.02
C THR A 196 15.99 -11.69 -8.32
N ARG A 197 15.24 -11.90 -9.40
CA ARG A 197 14.79 -13.21 -9.85
C ARG A 197 15.94 -14.03 -10.48
N PRO A 198 15.79 -15.36 -10.58
CA PRO A 198 16.76 -16.22 -11.29
C PRO A 198 16.98 -15.79 -12.75
N GLY A 199 18.22 -15.90 -13.23
CA GLY A 199 18.58 -15.59 -14.60
C GLY A 199 18.60 -14.09 -14.93
N LYS A 200 18.61 -13.21 -13.92
CA LYS A 200 18.79 -11.76 -14.09
C LYS A 200 19.96 -11.31 -13.21
N ASP A 201 20.86 -10.50 -13.77
CA ASP A 201 22.08 -10.09 -13.07
C ASP A 201 21.86 -9.04 -11.98
N SER A 202 20.87 -8.16 -12.16
CA SER A 202 20.59 -7.07 -11.21
C SER A 202 19.17 -6.51 -11.32
N GLY A 203 18.73 -5.83 -10.25
CA GLY A 203 17.52 -5.03 -10.21
C GLY A 203 16.27 -5.77 -9.75
N VAL A 204 15.43 -5.03 -9.04
CA VAL A 204 14.25 -5.53 -8.33
C VAL A 204 13.26 -6.27 -9.24
N SER A 205 12.85 -7.45 -8.78
CA SER A 205 11.87 -8.34 -9.40
C SER A 205 10.75 -8.75 -8.44
N ALA A 206 11.01 -8.73 -7.13
CA ALA A 206 10.03 -8.92 -6.07
C ALA A 206 10.40 -8.11 -4.81
N GLU A 207 9.44 -7.95 -3.91
CA GLU A 207 9.59 -7.32 -2.59
C GLU A 207 8.95 -8.21 -1.52
N PHE A 208 9.59 -8.35 -0.37
CA PHE A 208 8.99 -8.87 0.85
C PHE A 208 8.86 -7.78 1.91
N ASP A 209 7.66 -7.53 2.44
CA ASP A 209 7.48 -6.66 3.63
C ASP A 209 7.30 -7.55 4.88
N SER A 210 8.27 -7.50 5.80
CA SER A 210 8.29 -8.32 7.02
C SER A 210 7.18 -7.96 8.02
N ARG A 211 6.58 -6.77 7.93
CA ARG A 211 5.39 -6.44 8.74
C ARG A 211 4.14 -7.15 8.24
N GLU A 212 4.02 -7.26 6.93
CA GLU A 212 2.85 -7.85 6.28
C GLU A 212 3.02 -9.37 6.10
N GLY A 213 4.26 -9.86 6.02
CA GLY A 213 4.56 -11.26 5.70
C GLY A 213 4.18 -11.60 4.26
N VAL A 214 4.40 -10.67 3.33
CA VAL A 214 4.00 -10.80 1.93
C VAL A 214 5.18 -10.58 1.00
N PHE A 215 5.48 -11.59 0.18
CA PHE A 215 6.38 -11.56 -0.96
C PHE A 215 5.58 -11.26 -2.23
N TYR A 216 5.71 -10.04 -2.75
CA TYR A 216 5.01 -9.55 -3.93
C TYR A 216 5.92 -9.56 -5.16
N VAL A 217 5.49 -10.23 -6.22
CA VAL A 217 6.27 -10.39 -7.46
C VAL A 217 5.83 -9.36 -8.49
N PHE A 218 6.78 -8.57 -9.02
CA PHE A 218 6.49 -7.50 -9.98
C PHE A 218 6.59 -7.93 -11.44
N THR A 219 7.20 -9.07 -11.74
CA THR A 219 7.65 -9.45 -13.08
C THR A 219 6.97 -10.71 -13.61
N SER A 220 6.74 -10.78 -14.93
CA SER A 220 6.16 -11.93 -15.63
C SER A 220 7.07 -13.13 -15.79
N SER A 221 8.40 -12.98 -15.68
CA SER A 221 9.35 -14.10 -15.83
C SER A 221 9.94 -14.51 -14.49
N ALA A 222 9.06 -14.90 -13.58
CA ALA A 222 9.38 -15.35 -12.23
C ALA A 222 8.72 -16.69 -11.90
N GLU A 223 8.56 -17.58 -12.89
CA GLU A 223 7.98 -18.91 -12.69
C GLU A 223 8.66 -19.64 -11.50
N PRO A 224 7.87 -20.30 -10.62
CA PRO A 224 6.43 -20.57 -10.70
C PRO A 224 5.51 -19.44 -10.19
N PHE A 225 6.07 -18.28 -9.85
CA PHE A 225 5.30 -17.14 -9.36
C PHE A 225 4.62 -16.38 -10.50
N LYS A 226 3.38 -15.94 -10.24
CA LYS A 226 2.60 -15.10 -11.14
C LYS A 226 2.92 -13.64 -10.87
N GLU A 227 3.01 -12.85 -11.94
CA GLU A 227 3.20 -11.41 -11.81
C GLU A 227 2.04 -10.74 -11.07
N HIS A 228 2.38 -9.65 -10.37
CA HIS A 228 1.45 -8.82 -9.61
C HIS A 228 0.66 -9.57 -8.52
N LYS A 229 1.22 -10.68 -8.03
CA LYS A 229 0.64 -11.49 -6.96
C LYS A 229 1.54 -11.53 -5.73
N GLY A 230 0.89 -11.49 -4.56
CA GLY A 230 1.52 -11.68 -3.25
C GLY A 230 1.47 -13.13 -2.78
N TYR A 231 2.51 -13.54 -2.07
CA TYR A 231 2.70 -14.88 -1.50
C TYR A 231 3.17 -14.77 -0.06
N ASN A 232 2.70 -15.65 0.83
CA ASN A 232 3.27 -15.78 2.17
C ASN A 232 4.45 -16.79 2.17
N PRO A 233 5.27 -16.86 3.25
CA PRO A 233 6.39 -17.79 3.32
C PRO A 233 6.02 -19.24 3.02
N PHE A 234 4.91 -19.75 3.54
CA PHE A 234 4.46 -21.11 3.27
C PHE A 234 4.14 -21.36 1.78
N GLN A 235 3.51 -20.39 1.11
CA GLN A 235 3.19 -20.50 -0.31
C GLN A 235 4.45 -20.49 -1.17
N ILE A 236 5.49 -19.73 -0.79
CA ILE A 236 6.80 -19.76 -1.44
C ILE A 236 7.39 -21.17 -1.32
N PHE A 237 7.48 -21.68 -0.10
CA PHE A 237 7.98 -23.02 0.18
C PHE A 237 7.23 -24.10 -0.60
N CYS A 238 5.89 -24.06 -0.55
CA CYS A 238 5.04 -25.02 -1.24
C CYS A 238 5.22 -25.00 -2.76
N LEU A 239 5.33 -23.81 -3.37
CA LEU A 239 5.53 -23.69 -4.81
C LEU A 239 6.90 -24.17 -5.27
N LEU A 240 7.96 -23.86 -4.51
CA LEU A 240 9.34 -24.13 -4.92
C LEU A 240 9.80 -25.56 -4.56
N GLU A 241 9.43 -26.08 -3.39
CA GLU A 241 9.91 -27.38 -2.91
C GLU A 241 8.91 -28.54 -3.18
N HIS A 242 7.67 -28.21 -3.50
CA HIS A 242 6.58 -29.20 -3.59
C HIS A 242 5.62 -28.98 -4.76
N ASP A 243 6.01 -28.23 -5.79
CA ASP A 243 5.22 -28.03 -7.03
C ASP A 243 3.79 -27.49 -6.78
N GLY A 244 3.59 -26.76 -5.68
CA GLY A 244 2.28 -26.26 -5.26
C GLY A 244 1.38 -27.30 -4.58
N ASP A 245 1.86 -28.51 -4.31
CA ASP A 245 1.14 -29.51 -3.52
C ASP A 245 1.16 -29.13 -2.03
N THR A 246 0.09 -28.46 -1.62
CA THR A 246 -0.09 -28.01 -0.24
C THR A 246 -0.11 -29.15 0.79
N ALA A 247 -0.58 -30.34 0.43
CA ALA A 247 -0.69 -31.47 1.35
C ALA A 247 0.67 -32.13 1.57
N LYS A 248 1.47 -32.24 0.51
CA LYS A 248 2.86 -32.71 0.58
C LYS A 248 3.73 -31.73 1.38
N ALA A 249 3.62 -30.43 1.09
CA ALA A 249 4.36 -29.38 1.79
C ALA A 249 4.06 -29.34 3.30
N ALA A 250 2.78 -29.43 3.65
CA ALA A 250 2.33 -29.51 5.05
C ALA A 250 3.00 -30.65 5.81
N ARG A 251 2.91 -31.87 5.28
CA ARG A 251 3.47 -33.07 5.91
C ARG A 251 4.99 -32.99 6.06
N TYR A 252 5.66 -32.38 5.09
CA TYR A 252 7.10 -32.18 5.16
C TYR A 252 7.47 -31.21 6.28
N LEU A 253 6.77 -30.06 6.38
CA LEU A 253 7.01 -29.11 7.46
C LEU A 253 6.81 -29.74 8.84
N GLU A 254 5.79 -30.58 9.03
CA GLU A 254 5.60 -31.33 10.28
C GLU A 254 6.77 -32.27 10.62
N GLN A 255 7.48 -32.79 9.62
CA GLN A 255 8.63 -33.68 9.82
C GLN A 255 9.91 -32.92 10.18
N ILE A 256 10.05 -31.69 9.69
CA ILE A 256 11.24 -30.85 9.92
C ILE A 256 11.03 -29.80 11.02
N ASP A 257 9.87 -29.81 11.66
CA ASP A 257 9.49 -28.92 12.76
C ASP A 257 10.34 -29.20 14.01
N GLY A 258 11.39 -28.41 14.20
CA GLY A 258 12.21 -28.44 15.41
C GLY A 258 11.69 -27.52 16.52
N PRO A 259 12.24 -27.63 17.74
CA PRO A 259 11.94 -26.70 18.82
C PRO A 259 12.28 -25.25 18.42
N GLU A 260 11.51 -24.29 18.93
CA GLU A 260 11.73 -22.83 18.73
C GLU A 260 11.65 -22.33 17.26
N ASN A 261 10.89 -22.99 16.39
CA ASN A 261 10.75 -22.64 14.95
C ASN A 261 12.03 -22.84 14.13
N ASP A 262 12.91 -23.73 14.58
CA ASP A 262 14.12 -24.15 13.87
C ASP A 262 13.78 -25.29 12.90
N PHE A 263 13.61 -24.95 11.62
CA PHE A 263 13.21 -25.89 10.57
C PHE A 263 14.46 -26.46 9.88
N LYS A 264 14.93 -27.63 10.33
CA LYS A 264 16.14 -28.27 9.79
C LYS A 264 15.82 -29.31 8.72
N GLU A 265 16.54 -29.29 7.58
CA GLU A 265 16.40 -30.34 6.57
C GLU A 265 16.58 -31.74 7.22
N PRO A 266 15.76 -32.74 6.84
CA PRO A 266 15.87 -34.08 7.42
C PRO A 266 17.23 -34.68 7.05
N ILE A 267 17.87 -35.33 8.04
CA ILE A 267 19.09 -36.13 7.87
C ILE A 267 18.80 -37.34 6.96
#